data_AF-A0A9N9V0L2-F1
#
_entry.id   AF-A0A9N9V0L2-F1
#
_cell.length_a   1.000
_cell.length_b   1.000
_cell.length_c   1.000
_cell.angle_alpha   90.00
_cell.angle_beta   90.00
_cell.angle_gamma   90.00
#
_symmetry.space_group_name_H-M   'P 1'
#
loop_
_entity.id
_entity.type
_entity.pdbx_description
1 polymer ?
#
loop_
_entity_poly.entity_id
_entity_poly.type
_entity_poly.pdbx_seq_one_letter_code
_entity_poly.pdbx_strand_id
1 'polypeptide(L)'
;MSDNRLSTNARPSSNVNQNGKRRNDEGQDDLPQPYNASSLQPVKRRAVSPSEQPRKQKRPGARARISESQREAIQRRQVERDRESASVHEEHNNMRGNHDVVRQHYNSVPERGREWRTRDSKIKGLRVFNNWIKSCIIQRYSPDEDHAPGSRESGRSSGKELLVLDMGCGKGGDLNKWQSAPQPVQLYVGLDPADVSITQARDRYRNLSSRGGRGGGHHRRPPPRLFDGRFYVKDCFGETIESLEIIQQVGFDPSPMNRRGFDVVSMMFSMHYAFESETNARNMLRNVAGALKKGGRFIGCIPNSDVLGEHVRKWNEEHAAKKKAAEEAKENGSGADPEPAEEKEEGEADDDEPPADPGAEWGNSIYRVRFPGKTPEDGVFRPAFGWKYNFFLDEAVEEVPEYVVPWEAFRALAEDFNLELQFHRPFLDIWEAEKDDRELGPLSERMGVRERGGGSLLISEEEKEAASFYLGFCFYKV
;
A
#
# COMPACT_ATOMS: atom_id res chain seq x y z
N MET A 1 68.58 -31.23 -44.14
CA MET A 1 68.42 -31.73 -45.53
C MET A 1 67.08 -31.25 -46.03
N SER A 2 67.09 -30.61 -47.21
CA SER A 2 65.93 -30.25 -48.07
C SER A 2 64.87 -29.35 -47.43
N ASP A 3 65.06 -28.03 -47.34
CA ASP A 3 65.02 -26.99 -48.39
C ASP A 3 63.66 -26.79 -49.09
N ASN A 4 63.32 -25.49 -49.16
CA ASN A 4 62.63 -24.79 -50.27
C ASN A 4 61.09 -24.83 -50.32
N ARG A 5 60.36 -23.73 -50.53
CA ARG A 5 60.70 -22.40 -51.11
C ARG A 5 59.57 -21.40 -50.79
N LEU A 6 59.93 -20.21 -50.32
CA LEU A 6 59.88 -18.91 -51.02
C LEU A 6 58.45 -18.33 -51.19
N SER A 7 58.11 -17.20 -50.54
CA SER A 7 58.52 -15.82 -50.89
C SER A 7 57.61 -15.28 -52.02
N THR A 8 57.09 -14.04 -52.03
CA THR A 8 57.76 -12.77 -51.72
C THR A 8 56.71 -11.64 -51.76
N ASN A 9 56.83 -10.71 -50.82
CA ASN A 9 56.90 -9.26 -51.00
C ASN A 9 55.78 -8.38 -51.61
N ALA A 10 55.53 -7.32 -50.83
CA ALA A 10 55.64 -5.89 -51.18
C ALA A 10 54.35 -5.05 -51.30
N ARG A 11 54.18 -4.25 -50.23
CA ARG A 11 53.73 -2.84 -50.14
C ARG A 11 54.16 -1.98 -51.37
N PRO A 12 53.58 -0.80 -51.69
CA PRO A 12 53.27 0.27 -50.72
C PRO A 12 52.15 1.31 -51.02
N SER A 13 51.85 2.10 -49.97
CA SER A 13 51.46 3.53 -49.89
C SER A 13 50.54 4.20 -50.93
N SER A 14 49.50 4.89 -50.44
CA SER A 14 49.30 6.34 -50.69
C SER A 14 48.14 6.94 -49.87
N ASN A 15 48.42 8.09 -49.25
CA ASN A 15 47.46 9.04 -48.66
C ASN A 15 46.38 9.49 -49.65
N VAL A 16 45.11 9.60 -49.22
CA VAL A 16 44.20 10.70 -49.60
C VAL A 16 43.22 10.98 -48.45
N ASN A 17 43.17 12.25 -48.06
CA ASN A 17 42.22 12.85 -47.14
C ASN A 17 41.04 13.42 -47.96
N GLN A 18 39.78 13.09 -47.68
CA GLN A 18 38.64 13.99 -47.96
C GLN A 18 37.29 13.52 -47.36
N ASN A 19 36.59 14.50 -46.80
CA ASN A 19 35.23 14.51 -46.26
C ASN A 19 34.14 13.94 -47.20
N GLY A 20 33.09 13.33 -46.63
CA GLY A 20 31.74 13.40 -47.23
C GLY A 20 30.79 12.23 -46.98
N LYS A 21 29.84 12.42 -46.04
CA LYS A 21 28.44 11.94 -46.00
C LYS A 21 28.10 10.43 -46.12
N ARG A 22 27.61 9.94 -44.97
CA ARG A 22 26.35 9.18 -44.73
C ARG A 22 25.85 8.21 -45.83
N ARG A 23 25.82 6.94 -45.47
CA ARG A 23 24.70 6.03 -45.77
C ARG A 23 24.36 5.23 -44.51
N ASN A 24 23.10 5.37 -44.08
CA ASN A 24 22.49 4.58 -43.01
C ASN A 24 22.42 3.13 -43.45
N ASP A 25 22.78 2.22 -42.54
CA ASP A 25 22.40 0.81 -42.62
C ASP A 25 21.39 0.57 -41.49
N GLU A 26 20.19 0.16 -41.88
CA GLU A 26 19.05 -0.13 -41.01
C GLU A 26 19.15 -1.59 -40.55
N GLY A 27 19.03 -1.84 -39.23
CA GLY A 27 19.03 -3.20 -38.71
C GLY A 27 19.09 -3.34 -37.20
N GLN A 28 18.61 -2.36 -36.44
CA GLN A 28 18.50 -2.47 -34.99
C GLN A 28 17.09 -2.03 -34.61
N ASP A 29 16.25 -2.99 -34.20
CA ASP A 29 14.95 -2.76 -33.56
C ASP A 29 15.18 -2.03 -32.23
N ASP A 30 15.45 -0.73 -32.30
CA ASP A 30 15.42 0.20 -31.18
C ASP A 30 13.95 0.49 -30.84
N LEU A 31 13.33 -0.48 -30.18
CA LEU A 31 12.11 -0.23 -29.41
C LEU A 31 12.43 0.86 -28.37
N PRO A 32 11.61 1.92 -28.22
CA PRO A 32 11.91 3.02 -27.32
C PRO A 32 11.96 2.54 -25.86
N GLN A 33 13.18 2.53 -25.30
CA GLN A 33 13.51 2.33 -23.88
C GLN A 33 13.76 3.70 -23.21
N PRO A 34 13.62 3.82 -21.88
CA PRO A 34 12.44 3.66 -21.03
C PRO A 34 11.83 5.03 -20.65
N TYR A 35 10.74 5.03 -19.86
CA TYR A 35 10.09 6.21 -19.28
C TYR A 35 11.12 7.24 -18.73
N ASN A 36 11.25 8.37 -19.44
CA ASN A 36 12.15 9.45 -19.05
C ASN A 36 11.32 10.56 -18.39
N ALA A 37 11.38 10.67 -17.06
CA ALA A 37 10.70 11.71 -16.28
C ALA A 37 11.03 13.13 -16.76
N SER A 38 12.20 13.31 -17.40
CA SER A 38 12.65 14.58 -17.99
C SER A 38 11.91 14.98 -19.26
N SER A 39 11.23 14.04 -19.93
CA SER A 39 10.47 14.27 -21.16
C SER A 39 9.00 14.62 -20.93
N LEU A 40 8.52 14.56 -19.69
CA LEU A 40 7.19 15.04 -19.33
C LEU A 40 7.19 16.57 -19.42
N GLN A 41 6.61 17.11 -20.50
CA GLN A 41 6.40 18.54 -20.58
C GLN A 41 5.55 18.98 -19.38
N PRO A 42 5.92 20.07 -18.67
CA PRO A 42 5.00 20.67 -17.71
C PRO A 42 3.69 20.95 -18.43
N VAL A 43 2.56 20.64 -17.79
CA VAL A 43 1.21 20.87 -18.31
C VAL A 43 1.22 22.21 -19.03
N LYS A 44 1.04 22.18 -20.36
CA LYS A 44 0.93 23.40 -21.16
C LYS A 44 -0.19 24.21 -20.52
N ARG A 45 0.16 25.27 -19.79
CA ARG A 45 -0.79 26.33 -19.48
C ARG A 45 -1.37 26.72 -20.83
N ARG A 46 -2.68 26.50 -20.98
CA ARG A 46 -3.43 26.82 -22.19
C ARG A 46 -2.99 28.23 -22.62
N ALA A 47 -2.34 28.32 -23.77
CA ALA A 47 -1.88 29.60 -24.28
C ALA A 47 -3.09 30.51 -24.41
N VAL A 48 -3.07 31.64 -23.71
CA VAL A 48 -4.04 32.71 -23.93
C VAL A 48 -3.82 33.16 -25.38
N SER A 49 -4.84 32.96 -26.22
CA SER A 49 -4.79 33.33 -27.63
C SER A 49 -4.53 34.85 -27.75
N PRO A 50 -3.56 35.30 -28.56
CA PRO A 50 -3.32 36.72 -28.75
C PRO A 50 -4.36 37.26 -29.74
N SER A 51 -5.40 37.92 -29.24
CA SER A 51 -6.17 38.86 -30.03
C SER A 51 -6.56 40.06 -29.17
N GLU A 52 -5.65 41.03 -29.10
CA GLU A 52 -5.99 42.41 -28.77
C GLU A 52 -6.73 43.03 -29.96
N GLN A 53 -8.07 42.88 -29.96
CA GLN A 53 -8.94 43.89 -30.57
C GLN A 53 -10.18 44.06 -29.67
N PRO A 54 -10.50 45.29 -29.25
CA PRO A 54 -11.68 45.53 -28.43
C PRO A 54 -12.94 45.21 -29.24
N ARG A 55 -13.59 44.09 -28.94
CA ARG A 55 -14.90 43.76 -29.49
C ARG A 55 -15.89 44.85 -29.08
N LYS A 56 -16.34 45.64 -30.05
CA LYS A 56 -17.45 46.60 -29.88
C LYS A 56 -18.64 45.88 -29.28
N GLN A 57 -19.07 46.31 -28.09
CA GLN A 57 -20.27 45.82 -27.43
C GLN A 57 -21.46 46.04 -28.37
N LYS A 58 -22.04 44.96 -28.88
CA LYS A 58 -23.33 45.02 -29.58
C LYS A 58 -24.39 45.37 -28.56
N ARG A 59 -25.12 46.47 -28.83
CA ARG A 59 -26.29 46.91 -28.06
C ARG A 59 -27.27 45.72 -27.89
N PRO A 60 -27.82 45.46 -26.70
CA PRO A 60 -28.76 44.37 -26.49
C PRO A 60 -30.04 44.62 -27.30
N GLY A 61 -30.19 43.90 -28.41
CA GLY A 61 -31.45 43.80 -29.14
C GLY A 61 -32.42 42.93 -28.33
N ALA A 62 -33.63 43.44 -28.14
CA ALA A 62 -34.71 42.76 -27.45
C ALA A 62 -35.07 41.43 -28.13
N ARG A 63 -34.70 40.29 -27.52
CA ARG A 63 -35.45 39.02 -27.46
C ARG A 63 -34.57 37.87 -26.95
N ALA A 64 -34.70 37.57 -25.66
CA ALA A 64 -34.65 36.23 -25.08
C ALA A 64 -35.12 36.33 -23.62
N ARG A 65 -36.38 36.76 -23.41
CA ARG A 65 -37.02 36.62 -22.10
C ARG A 65 -37.36 35.14 -21.95
N ILE A 66 -36.40 34.35 -21.48
CA ILE A 66 -36.67 33.04 -20.87
C ILE A 66 -37.65 33.33 -19.74
N SER A 67 -38.86 32.79 -19.82
CA SER A 67 -39.88 33.03 -18.80
C SER A 67 -39.41 32.50 -17.45
N GLU A 68 -39.92 33.08 -16.37
CA GLU A 68 -39.64 32.63 -15.01
C GLU A 68 -39.96 31.13 -14.85
N SER A 69 -41.04 30.67 -15.48
CA SER A 69 -41.41 29.25 -15.56
C SER A 69 -40.40 28.36 -16.28
N GLN A 70 -39.66 28.85 -17.28
CA GLN A 70 -38.63 28.07 -17.96
C GLN A 70 -37.33 28.00 -17.14
N ARG A 71 -37.01 29.04 -16.35
CA ARG A 71 -35.85 29.01 -15.44
C ARG A 71 -36.08 28.04 -14.28
N GLU A 72 -37.28 28.05 -13.72
CA GLU A 72 -37.68 27.11 -12.67
C GLU A 72 -37.71 25.67 -13.18
N ALA A 73 -38.17 25.43 -14.41
CA ALA A 73 -38.14 24.09 -15.01
C ALA A 73 -36.72 23.55 -15.23
N ILE A 74 -35.77 24.42 -15.60
CA ILE A 74 -34.35 24.05 -15.77
C ILE A 74 -33.71 23.79 -14.41
N GLN A 75 -33.96 24.63 -13.41
CA GLN A 75 -33.47 24.40 -12.04
C GLN A 75 -34.06 23.12 -11.44
N ARG A 76 -35.36 22.84 -11.61
CA ARG A 76 -35.97 21.60 -11.14
C ARG A 76 -35.36 20.37 -11.80
N ARG A 77 -35.15 20.37 -13.12
CA ARG A 77 -34.46 19.26 -13.81
C ARG A 77 -32.99 19.11 -13.41
N GLN A 78 -32.34 20.18 -12.97
CA GLN A 78 -30.96 20.11 -12.50
C GLN A 78 -30.92 19.56 -11.08
N VAL A 79 -31.78 20.04 -10.18
CA VAL A 79 -31.94 19.50 -8.82
C VAL A 79 -32.40 18.05 -8.86
N GLU A 80 -33.30 17.66 -9.74
CA GLU A 80 -33.79 16.29 -9.89
C GLU A 80 -32.69 15.36 -10.42
N ARG A 81 -31.86 15.82 -11.36
CA ARG A 81 -30.70 15.07 -11.86
C ARG A 81 -29.54 15.01 -10.84
N ASP A 82 -29.37 16.06 -10.05
CA ASP A 82 -28.42 16.10 -8.93
C ASP A 82 -28.91 15.20 -7.79
N ARG A 83 -30.23 15.09 -7.58
CA ARG A 83 -30.85 14.21 -6.59
C ARG A 83 -30.91 12.75 -7.04
N GLU A 84 -31.10 12.49 -8.33
CA GLU A 84 -30.98 11.16 -8.95
C GLU A 84 -29.51 10.72 -8.97
N SER A 85 -28.56 11.60 -9.28
CA SER A 85 -27.13 11.24 -9.20
C SER A 85 -26.67 11.05 -7.76
N ALA A 86 -27.20 11.83 -6.80
CA ALA A 86 -26.99 11.61 -5.37
C ALA A 86 -27.66 10.34 -4.87
N SER A 87 -28.88 10.01 -5.33
CA SER A 87 -29.58 8.78 -4.94
C SER A 87 -28.96 7.54 -5.58
N VAL A 88 -28.42 7.63 -6.80
CA VAL A 88 -27.65 6.55 -7.43
C VAL A 88 -26.27 6.43 -6.77
N HIS A 89 -25.65 7.54 -6.31
CA HIS A 89 -24.46 7.48 -5.44
C HIS A 89 -24.78 6.87 -4.06
N GLU A 90 -25.93 7.21 -3.47
CA GLU A 90 -26.39 6.67 -2.19
C GLU A 90 -26.84 5.21 -2.31
N GLU A 91 -27.47 4.78 -3.40
CA GLU A 91 -27.84 3.39 -3.68
C GLU A 91 -26.60 2.53 -3.98
N HIS A 92 -25.61 3.09 -4.69
CA HIS A 92 -24.32 2.44 -4.91
C HIS A 92 -23.44 2.44 -3.64
N ASN A 93 -23.62 3.40 -2.72
CA ASN A 93 -23.04 3.40 -1.37
C ASN A 93 -23.77 2.43 -0.42
N ASN A 94 -25.09 2.27 -0.54
CA ASN A 94 -25.89 1.35 0.29
C ASN A 94 -25.60 -0.13 -0.01
N MET A 95 -25.02 -0.47 -1.17
CA MET A 95 -24.48 -1.81 -1.45
C MET A 95 -23.01 -1.99 -1.02
N ARG A 96 -22.30 -0.94 -0.56
CA ARG A 96 -20.84 -0.92 -0.27
C ARG A 96 -20.51 -0.79 1.23
N GLY A 97 -21.34 -1.37 2.09
CA GLY A 97 -21.43 -1.08 3.53
C GLY A 97 -20.19 -1.30 4.40
N ASN A 98 -19.08 -1.87 3.91
CA ASN A 98 -17.84 -2.03 4.70
C ASN A 98 -16.67 -1.18 4.18
N HIS A 99 -16.46 -1.12 2.86
CA HIS A 99 -15.36 -0.31 2.28
C HIS A 99 -15.54 1.18 2.61
N ASP A 100 -16.77 1.68 2.56
CA ASP A 100 -17.05 3.07 2.90
C ASP A 100 -16.83 3.37 4.39
N VAL A 101 -17.08 2.41 5.29
CA VAL A 101 -16.79 2.54 6.73
C VAL A 101 -15.29 2.66 6.97
N VAL A 102 -14.48 1.80 6.34
CA VAL A 102 -13.01 1.86 6.41
C VAL A 102 -12.50 3.20 5.90
N ARG A 103 -13.02 3.64 4.75
CA ARG A 103 -12.65 4.92 4.12
C ARG A 103 -13.00 6.11 5.02
N GLN A 104 -14.20 6.14 5.60
CA GLN A 104 -14.65 7.18 6.51
C GLN A 104 -13.81 7.22 7.78
N HIS A 105 -13.47 6.05 8.35
CA HIS A 105 -12.58 5.95 9.50
C HIS A 105 -11.22 6.61 9.23
N TYR A 106 -10.54 6.26 8.14
CA TYR A 106 -9.23 6.88 7.85
C TYR A 106 -9.31 8.39 7.58
N ASN A 107 -10.42 8.86 7.01
CA ASN A 107 -10.69 10.28 6.83
C ASN A 107 -10.95 11.01 8.15
N SER A 108 -11.59 10.36 9.14
CA SER A 108 -11.95 10.97 10.42
C SER A 108 -10.80 10.95 11.43
N VAL A 109 -9.89 9.98 11.37
CA VAL A 109 -8.75 9.87 12.30
C VAL A 109 -7.86 11.13 12.24
N PRO A 110 -7.82 11.93 13.33
CA PRO A 110 -7.06 13.19 13.36
C PRO A 110 -5.56 12.97 13.19
N GLU A 111 -4.86 13.86 12.49
CA GLU A 111 -3.41 13.81 12.44
C GLU A 111 -2.80 14.29 13.76
N ARG A 112 -2.50 13.33 14.64
CA ARG A 112 -1.68 13.59 15.83
C ARG A 112 -0.22 13.71 15.37
N GLY A 113 0.40 14.87 15.56
CA GLY A 113 1.71 15.23 14.99
C GLY A 113 2.87 14.30 15.40
N ARG A 114 4.05 14.47 14.78
CA ARG A 114 5.24 13.63 15.05
C ARG A 114 5.65 13.64 16.53
N GLU A 115 5.60 14.80 17.17
CA GLU A 115 6.01 14.97 18.57
C GLU A 115 5.14 14.13 19.50
N TRP A 116 3.82 14.23 19.34
CA TRP A 116 2.86 13.43 20.09
C TRP A 116 3.09 11.93 19.92
N ARG A 117 3.30 11.46 18.67
CA ARG A 117 3.59 10.03 18.39
C ARG A 117 4.88 9.53 19.04
N THR A 118 5.81 10.42 19.40
CA THR A 118 7.11 10.04 19.97
C THR A 118 7.10 10.13 21.50
N ARG A 119 6.33 11.05 22.08
CA ARG A 119 6.37 11.34 23.52
C ARG A 119 5.16 10.82 24.28
N ASP A 120 3.97 10.94 23.69
CA ASP A 120 2.70 10.83 24.42
C ASP A 120 1.85 9.63 23.98
N SER A 121 2.20 8.96 22.87
CA SER A 121 1.49 7.79 22.36
C SER A 121 1.73 6.56 23.25
N LYS A 122 0.64 5.90 23.64
CA LYS A 122 0.68 4.62 24.39
C LYS A 122 1.31 3.49 23.57
N ILE A 123 1.13 3.50 22.26
CA ILE A 123 1.64 2.48 21.32
C ILE A 123 2.91 2.94 20.58
N LYS A 124 3.74 3.78 21.21
CA LYS A 124 4.94 4.35 20.59
C LYS A 124 5.94 3.28 20.15
N GLY A 125 6.15 2.24 20.95
CA GLY A 125 7.08 1.15 20.67
C GLY A 125 6.61 0.36 19.47
N LEU A 126 5.32 -0.02 19.43
CA LEU A 126 4.69 -0.70 18.30
C LEU A 126 4.80 0.11 17.00
N ARG A 127 4.53 1.42 17.04
CA ARG A 127 4.63 2.30 15.85
C ARG A 127 6.06 2.35 15.30
N VAL A 128 7.06 2.43 16.18
CA VAL A 128 8.47 2.48 15.79
C VAL A 128 8.92 1.11 15.24
N PHE A 129 8.53 0.02 15.90
CA PHE A 129 8.80 -1.35 15.47
C PHE A 129 8.20 -1.65 14.09
N ASN A 130 6.90 -1.41 13.89
CA ASN A 130 6.24 -1.61 12.59
C ASN A 130 6.89 -0.77 11.48
N ASN A 131 7.31 0.47 11.79
CA ASN A 131 8.02 1.30 10.82
C ASN A 131 9.41 0.75 10.48
N TRP A 132 10.10 0.14 11.43
CA TRP A 132 11.40 -0.49 11.18
C TRP A 132 11.25 -1.77 10.36
N ILE A 133 10.26 -2.63 10.67
CA ILE A 133 9.94 -3.83 9.87
C ILE A 133 9.64 -3.45 8.42
N LYS A 134 8.79 -2.45 8.20
CA LYS A 134 8.53 -1.93 6.85
C LYS A 134 9.79 -1.40 6.16
N SER A 135 10.72 -0.80 6.90
CA SER A 135 12.00 -0.35 6.36
C SER A 135 12.86 -1.54 5.95
N CYS A 136 12.88 -2.62 6.73
CA CYS A 136 13.59 -3.86 6.38
C CYS A 136 13.03 -4.46 5.08
N ILE A 137 11.70 -4.62 4.99
CA ILE A 137 11.05 -5.19 3.80
C ILE A 137 11.35 -4.35 2.56
N ILE A 138 11.17 -3.03 2.63
CA ILE A 138 11.45 -2.13 1.50
C ILE A 138 12.93 -2.21 1.12
N GLN A 139 13.85 -2.07 2.06
CA GLN A 139 15.28 -2.02 1.74
C GLN A 139 15.80 -3.36 1.21
N ARG A 140 15.30 -4.49 1.71
CA ARG A 140 15.74 -5.82 1.31
C ARG A 140 15.17 -6.27 -0.03
N TYR A 141 13.90 -5.97 -0.29
CA TYR A 141 13.18 -6.57 -1.42
C TYR A 141 12.84 -5.61 -2.55
N SER A 142 13.01 -4.28 -2.39
CA SER A 142 12.82 -3.33 -3.50
C SER A 142 13.95 -3.30 -4.55
N PRO A 143 15.24 -3.50 -4.22
CA PRO A 143 16.30 -3.41 -5.22
C PRO A 143 16.20 -4.51 -6.27
N ASP A 144 16.60 -4.21 -7.50
CA ASP A 144 16.69 -5.19 -8.60
C ASP A 144 17.80 -6.23 -8.36
N GLU A 145 17.82 -7.31 -9.16
CA GLU A 145 18.80 -8.40 -8.98
C GLU A 145 20.25 -7.96 -9.25
N ASP A 146 20.44 -6.93 -10.07
CA ASP A 146 21.74 -6.36 -10.39
C ASP A 146 22.26 -5.43 -9.27
N HIS A 147 21.41 -5.07 -8.30
CA HIS A 147 21.73 -4.16 -7.22
C HIS A 147 22.40 -4.88 -6.03
N ALA A 148 23.73 -4.99 -6.09
CA ALA A 148 24.53 -5.35 -4.91
C ALA A 148 24.80 -4.13 -4.00
N PRO A 149 24.85 -4.29 -2.67
CA PRO A 149 25.30 -3.23 -1.76
C PRO A 149 26.69 -2.71 -2.16
N GLY A 150 26.87 -1.39 -2.23
CA GLY A 150 28.12 -0.76 -2.69
C GLY A 150 28.35 -0.79 -4.20
N SER A 151 27.41 -1.31 -5.01
CA SER A 151 27.48 -1.31 -6.48
C SER A 151 27.63 0.11 -7.04
N ARG A 152 26.93 1.09 -6.46
CA ARG A 152 27.01 2.51 -6.86
C ARG A 152 28.35 3.15 -6.52
N GLU A 153 28.94 2.81 -5.38
CA GLU A 153 30.27 3.29 -4.96
C GLU A 153 31.40 2.62 -5.75
N SER A 154 31.16 1.38 -6.20
CA SER A 154 32.09 0.59 -7.02
C SER A 154 31.94 0.83 -8.53
N GLY A 155 31.08 1.78 -8.95
CA GLY A 155 30.82 2.06 -10.38
C GLY A 155 30.13 0.93 -11.15
N ARG A 156 29.57 -0.05 -10.46
CA ARG A 156 28.87 -1.24 -11.01
C ARG A 156 27.34 -1.11 -11.03
N SER A 157 26.79 0.03 -10.63
CA SER A 157 25.35 0.27 -10.71
C SER A 157 24.89 0.22 -12.16
N SER A 158 23.79 -0.48 -12.41
CA SER A 158 23.08 -0.50 -13.71
C SER A 158 22.62 0.91 -14.15
N GLY A 159 22.72 1.91 -13.26
CA GLY A 159 22.21 3.25 -13.46
C GLY A 159 20.69 3.34 -13.43
N LYS A 160 20.00 2.22 -13.19
CA LYS A 160 18.53 2.14 -13.18
C LYS A 160 18.01 2.64 -11.84
N GLU A 161 17.03 3.54 -11.91
CA GLU A 161 16.27 4.04 -10.78
C GLU A 161 14.91 3.30 -10.74
N LEU A 162 14.36 3.09 -9.53
CA LEU A 162 13.13 2.31 -9.34
C LEU A 162 11.87 3.10 -9.72
N LEU A 163 10.91 2.43 -10.32
CA LEU A 163 9.52 2.86 -10.45
C LEU A 163 8.68 2.11 -9.42
N VAL A 164 8.06 2.84 -8.49
CA VAL A 164 7.32 2.28 -7.35
C VAL A 164 5.85 2.66 -7.44
N LEU A 165 4.98 1.68 -7.26
CA LEU A 165 3.55 1.84 -7.04
C LEU A 165 3.20 1.43 -5.60
N ASP A 166 2.57 2.31 -4.85
CA ASP A 166 2.16 2.10 -3.46
C ASP A 166 0.63 2.12 -3.38
N MET A 167 0.03 0.93 -3.26
CA MET A 167 -1.42 0.70 -3.26
C MET A 167 -1.93 0.63 -1.81
N GLY A 168 -2.76 1.61 -1.44
CA GLY A 168 -3.11 1.87 -0.03
C GLY A 168 -2.02 2.67 0.67
N CYS A 169 -1.49 3.72 0.02
CA CYS A 169 -0.37 4.50 0.55
C CYS A 169 -0.75 5.33 1.80
N GLY A 170 -2.06 5.44 2.09
CA GLY A 170 -2.62 6.22 3.19
C GLY A 170 -2.12 7.65 3.20
N LYS A 171 -1.80 8.15 4.40
CA LYS A 171 -1.28 9.50 4.65
C LYS A 171 0.21 9.68 4.26
N GLY A 172 0.78 8.77 3.45
CA GLY A 172 2.18 8.80 3.03
C GLY A 172 3.16 8.44 4.15
N GLY A 173 2.90 7.35 4.88
CA GLY A 173 3.76 6.89 5.99
C GLY A 173 5.13 6.36 5.56
N ASP A 174 5.23 5.90 4.31
CA ASP A 174 6.41 5.20 3.78
C ASP A 174 7.30 6.06 2.86
N LEU A 175 6.93 7.33 2.61
CA LEU A 175 7.69 8.25 1.77
C LEU A 175 9.17 8.40 2.18
N ASN A 176 9.45 8.51 3.47
CA ASN A 176 10.84 8.61 3.96
C ASN A 176 11.62 7.29 3.82
N LYS A 177 10.91 6.15 3.81
CA LYS A 177 11.51 4.83 3.62
C LYS A 177 11.96 4.67 2.18
N TRP A 178 11.09 5.04 1.23
CA TRP A 178 11.42 5.09 -0.20
C TRP A 178 12.53 6.09 -0.52
N GLN A 179 12.56 7.25 0.14
CA GLN A 179 13.68 8.19 0.00
C GLN A 179 15.02 7.63 0.50
N SER A 180 14.97 6.68 1.42
CA SER A 180 16.14 6.04 2.03
C SER A 180 16.39 4.62 1.50
N ALA A 181 15.72 4.23 0.41
CA ALA A 181 15.91 2.92 -0.21
C ALA A 181 17.34 2.79 -0.79
N PRO A 182 17.94 1.58 -0.81
CA PRO A 182 19.31 1.39 -1.29
C PRO A 182 19.45 1.73 -2.78
N GLN A 183 18.47 1.33 -3.58
CA GLN A 183 18.33 1.76 -4.96
C GLN A 183 17.46 3.02 -5.04
N PRO A 184 17.93 4.10 -5.68
CA PRO A 184 17.17 5.34 -5.78
C PRO A 184 15.87 5.13 -6.53
N VAL A 185 14.81 5.77 -6.04
CA VAL A 185 13.51 5.82 -6.71
C VAL A 185 13.49 6.98 -7.71
N GLN A 186 13.02 6.73 -8.92
CA GLN A 186 12.74 7.75 -9.93
C GLN A 186 11.30 8.24 -9.82
N LEU A 187 10.35 7.31 -9.71
CA LEU A 187 8.91 7.60 -9.66
C LEU A 187 8.28 6.84 -8.50
N TYR A 188 7.49 7.54 -7.70
CA TYR A 188 6.61 6.98 -6.69
C TYR A 188 5.18 7.38 -7.01
N VAL A 189 4.31 6.39 -7.20
CA VAL A 189 2.87 6.60 -7.40
C VAL A 189 2.14 6.06 -6.18
N GLY A 190 1.52 6.94 -5.39
CA GLY A 190 0.66 6.57 -4.26
C GLY A 190 -0.81 6.56 -4.65
N LEU A 191 -1.50 5.43 -4.42
CA LEU A 191 -2.93 5.27 -4.62
C LEU A 191 -3.62 4.95 -3.30
N ASP A 192 -4.77 5.54 -3.05
CA ASP A 192 -5.58 5.27 -1.85
C ASP A 192 -7.05 5.66 -2.11
N PRO A 193 -8.05 4.93 -1.59
CA PRO A 193 -9.46 5.30 -1.76
C PRO A 193 -9.85 6.55 -0.95
N ALA A 194 -9.11 6.91 0.11
CA ALA A 194 -9.41 8.05 0.97
C ALA A 194 -8.79 9.36 0.44
N ASP A 195 -9.63 10.31 0.00
CA ASP A 195 -9.18 11.60 -0.55
C ASP A 195 -8.41 12.46 0.46
N VAL A 196 -8.83 12.45 1.73
CA VAL A 196 -8.13 13.17 2.80
C VAL A 196 -6.73 12.58 3.01
N SER A 197 -6.61 11.25 2.98
CA SER A 197 -5.32 10.56 3.05
C SER A 197 -4.38 10.96 1.92
N ILE A 198 -4.88 10.98 0.67
CA ILE A 198 -4.11 11.41 -0.50
C ILE A 198 -3.68 12.88 -0.40
N THR A 199 -4.58 13.76 0.04
CA THR A 199 -4.24 15.18 0.24
C THR A 199 -3.12 15.34 1.27
N GLN A 200 -3.20 14.63 2.40
CA GLN A 200 -2.16 14.65 3.44
C GLN A 200 -0.83 14.04 2.95
N ALA A 201 -0.88 12.94 2.19
CA ALA A 201 0.31 12.31 1.60
C ALA A 201 1.04 13.28 0.66
N ARG A 202 0.29 13.99 -0.19
CA ARG A 202 0.81 15.01 -1.10
C ARG A 202 1.46 16.16 -0.34
N ASP A 203 0.86 16.63 0.74
CA ASP A 203 1.42 17.72 1.55
C ASP A 203 2.67 17.27 2.32
N ARG A 204 2.69 16.03 2.82
CA ARG A 204 3.89 15.42 3.42
C ARG A 204 5.04 15.31 2.43
N TYR A 205 4.75 14.91 1.19
CA TYR A 205 5.74 14.86 0.10
C TYR A 205 6.26 16.26 -0.28
N ARG A 206 5.39 17.28 -0.38
CA ARG A 206 5.81 18.68 -0.60
C ARG A 206 6.72 19.20 0.51
N ASN A 207 6.42 18.84 1.76
CA ASN A 207 7.25 19.20 2.92
C ASN A 207 8.62 18.50 2.91
N LEU A 208 8.70 17.28 2.37
CA LEU A 208 9.98 16.60 2.15
C LEU A 208 10.83 17.34 1.12
N SER A 209 10.22 17.83 0.04
CA SER A 209 10.88 18.66 -0.99
C SER A 209 11.39 20.00 -0.45
N SER A 210 10.61 20.68 0.40
CA SER A 210 10.94 22.02 0.90
C SER A 210 12.10 22.05 1.92
N ARG A 211 12.37 20.93 2.60
CA ARG A 211 13.49 20.79 3.56
C ARG A 211 14.87 20.89 2.91
N GLY A 212 14.99 20.72 1.59
CA GLY A 212 16.25 20.88 0.85
C GLY A 212 16.72 22.34 0.66
N GLY A 213 15.94 23.36 1.08
CA GLY A 213 16.15 24.74 0.61
C GLY A 213 16.57 25.82 1.62
N ARG A 214 16.44 25.63 2.94
CA ARG A 214 16.39 26.77 3.90
C ARG A 214 17.55 26.94 4.92
N GLY A 215 18.67 26.22 4.80
CA GLY A 215 19.86 26.48 5.63
C GLY A 215 20.82 27.49 5.01
N GLY A 216 20.74 28.78 5.36
CA GLY A 216 21.61 29.85 4.85
C GLY A 216 23.05 29.75 5.37
N GLY A 217 23.88 28.88 4.75
CA GLY A 217 25.30 28.75 5.05
C GLY A 217 26.10 28.39 3.81
N HIS A 218 27.28 28.99 3.66
CA HIS A 218 28.16 28.96 2.48
C HIS A 218 28.77 27.60 2.10
N HIS A 219 28.32 26.48 2.69
CA HIS A 219 28.84 25.12 2.42
C HIS A 219 27.69 24.13 2.15
N ARG A 220 26.90 24.36 1.09
CA ARG A 220 25.81 23.44 0.72
C ARG A 220 26.32 22.33 -0.20
N ARG A 221 26.32 21.09 0.33
CA ARG A 221 26.09 19.89 -0.49
C ARG A 221 24.80 20.09 -1.31
N PRO A 222 24.73 19.62 -2.57
CA PRO A 222 23.48 19.64 -3.33
C PRO A 222 22.36 18.97 -2.52
N PRO A 223 21.12 19.49 -2.58
CA PRO A 223 20.01 18.82 -1.91
C PRO A 223 19.89 17.38 -2.45
N PRO A 224 19.58 16.40 -1.59
CA PRO A 224 19.39 15.02 -2.03
C PRO A 224 18.30 14.98 -3.11
N ARG A 225 18.54 14.21 -4.18
CA ARG A 225 17.56 14.03 -5.25
C ARG A 225 16.33 13.34 -4.68
N LEU A 226 15.20 14.04 -4.74
CA LEU A 226 13.89 13.51 -4.41
C LEU A 226 13.30 12.85 -5.67
N PHE A 227 12.63 11.71 -5.49
CA PHE A 227 11.89 11.02 -6.55
C PHE A 227 10.70 11.86 -7.04
N ASP A 228 10.16 11.62 -8.24
CA ASP A 228 8.87 12.23 -8.67
C ASP A 228 7.72 11.53 -7.95
N GLY A 229 7.03 12.23 -7.05
CA GLY A 229 5.87 11.73 -6.31
C GLY A 229 4.54 12.15 -6.94
N ARG A 230 3.72 11.17 -7.32
CA ARG A 230 2.35 11.36 -7.85
C ARG A 230 1.35 10.65 -6.93
N PHE A 231 0.21 11.29 -6.66
CA PHE A 231 -0.78 10.78 -5.72
C PHE A 231 -2.18 10.88 -6.31
N TYR A 232 -2.96 9.81 -6.23
CA TYR A 232 -4.30 9.73 -6.82
C TYR A 232 -5.28 9.02 -5.90
N VAL A 233 -6.52 9.49 -5.88
CA VAL A 233 -7.62 8.79 -5.22
C VAL A 233 -8.10 7.67 -6.12
N LYS A 234 -7.99 6.43 -5.66
CA LYS A 234 -8.39 5.26 -6.44
C LYS A 234 -8.67 4.06 -5.54
N ASP A 235 -9.82 3.42 -5.75
CA ASP A 235 -10.07 2.07 -5.21
C ASP A 235 -9.20 1.07 -5.99
N CYS A 236 -8.32 0.41 -5.26
CA CYS A 236 -7.35 -0.54 -5.78
C CYS A 236 -7.87 -2.00 -5.78
N PHE A 237 -9.05 -2.24 -5.22
CA PHE A 237 -9.65 -3.57 -5.05
C PHE A 237 -10.87 -3.75 -5.94
N GLY A 238 -11.81 -2.80 -5.93
CA GLY A 238 -13.05 -2.89 -6.70
C GLY A 238 -12.92 -2.42 -8.15
N GLU A 239 -11.90 -1.64 -8.49
CA GLU A 239 -11.75 -1.00 -9.79
C GLU A 239 -10.40 -1.31 -10.45
N THR A 240 -10.33 -1.22 -11.79
CA THR A 240 -9.05 -1.27 -12.50
C THR A 240 -8.26 0.03 -12.31
N ILE A 241 -6.97 -0.08 -12.00
CA ILE A 241 -6.05 1.08 -11.90
C ILE A 241 -5.54 1.55 -13.27
N GLU A 242 -5.73 0.75 -14.33
CA GLU A 242 -5.31 1.05 -15.70
C GLU A 242 -5.94 2.34 -16.24
N SER A 243 -7.08 2.78 -15.70
CA SER A 243 -7.72 4.04 -16.10
C SER A 243 -6.88 5.29 -15.81
N LEU A 244 -5.86 5.19 -14.96
CA LEU A 244 -5.00 6.31 -14.60
C LEU A 244 -3.90 6.51 -15.66
N GLU A 245 -3.79 7.74 -16.17
CA GLU A 245 -2.82 8.08 -17.23
C GLU A 245 -1.38 7.72 -16.84
N ILE A 246 -0.99 7.93 -15.58
CA ILE A 246 0.36 7.61 -15.10
C ILE A 246 0.65 6.09 -15.17
N ILE A 247 -0.37 5.26 -14.92
CA ILE A 247 -0.24 3.80 -14.97
C ILE A 247 -0.05 3.35 -16.42
N GLN A 248 -0.82 3.93 -17.35
CA GLN A 248 -0.66 3.68 -18.79
C GLN A 248 0.70 4.14 -19.32
N GLN A 249 1.19 5.28 -18.85
CA GLN A 249 2.50 5.82 -19.24
C GLN A 249 3.65 4.91 -18.80
N VAL A 250 3.61 4.38 -17.57
CA VAL A 250 4.62 3.44 -17.06
C VAL A 250 4.50 2.09 -17.78
N GLY A 251 3.28 1.55 -17.83
CA GLY A 251 2.95 0.27 -18.43
C GLY A 251 1.98 -0.49 -17.54
N PHE A 252 0.96 -1.08 -18.17
CA PHE A 252 0.02 -1.98 -17.53
C PHE A 252 -0.32 -3.09 -18.52
N ASP A 253 0.04 -4.32 -18.19
CA ASP A 253 -0.30 -5.49 -18.98
C ASP A 253 -0.34 -6.72 -18.06
N PRO A 254 -1.52 -7.34 -17.85
CA PRO A 254 -1.66 -8.54 -17.04
C PRO A 254 -1.02 -9.78 -17.68
N SER A 255 -0.58 -9.71 -18.94
CA SER A 255 0.09 -10.79 -19.65
C SER A 255 1.43 -11.19 -19.00
N PRO A 256 1.80 -12.48 -18.99
CA PRO A 256 3.12 -12.95 -18.56
C PRO A 256 4.29 -12.35 -19.35
N MET A 257 4.03 -11.80 -20.54
CA MET A 257 5.06 -11.21 -21.39
C MET A 257 5.29 -9.72 -21.13
N ASN A 258 4.69 -9.16 -20.07
CA ASN A 258 4.80 -7.75 -19.76
C ASN A 258 6.25 -7.33 -19.43
N ARG A 259 6.85 -6.54 -20.31
CA ARG A 259 8.21 -5.96 -20.14
C ARG A 259 8.18 -4.52 -19.62
N ARG A 260 7.00 -3.91 -19.51
CA ARG A 260 6.82 -2.50 -19.11
C ARG A 260 5.93 -2.39 -17.89
N GLY A 261 6.40 -1.70 -16.86
CA GLY A 261 5.66 -1.61 -15.62
C GLY A 261 6.55 -1.08 -14.50
N PHE A 262 5.98 -1.11 -13.31
CA PHE A 262 6.66 -0.79 -12.06
C PHE A 262 7.65 -1.89 -11.69
N ASP A 263 8.77 -1.49 -11.08
CA ASP A 263 9.74 -2.41 -10.47
C ASP A 263 9.18 -3.01 -9.20
N VAL A 264 8.44 -2.21 -8.43
CA VAL A 264 7.89 -2.62 -7.14
C VAL A 264 6.45 -2.14 -7.01
N VAL A 265 5.57 -3.06 -6.62
CA VAL A 265 4.25 -2.75 -6.09
C VAL A 265 4.27 -3.04 -4.60
N SER A 266 3.79 -2.10 -3.79
CA SER A 266 3.75 -2.23 -2.34
C SER A 266 2.34 -2.10 -1.79
N MET A 267 1.99 -2.95 -0.82
CA MET A 267 0.72 -2.93 -0.09
C MET A 267 0.97 -3.15 1.40
N MET A 268 1.18 -2.07 2.14
CA MET A 268 1.51 -2.11 3.56
C MET A 268 0.24 -1.96 4.41
N PHE A 269 -0.24 -3.05 5.01
CA PHE A 269 -1.46 -3.07 5.84
C PHE A 269 -2.72 -2.62 5.07
N SER A 270 -2.86 -3.02 3.80
CA SER A 270 -4.01 -2.63 2.97
C SER A 270 -4.70 -3.78 2.25
N MET A 271 -4.00 -4.87 1.94
CA MET A 271 -4.58 -5.90 1.05
C MET A 271 -5.66 -6.78 1.70
N HIS A 272 -5.69 -6.88 3.03
CA HIS A 272 -6.70 -7.68 3.74
C HIS A 272 -8.12 -7.13 3.53
N TYR A 273 -8.27 -5.84 3.22
CA TYR A 273 -9.58 -5.28 2.85
C TYR A 273 -10.14 -5.86 1.54
N ALA A 274 -9.28 -6.37 0.64
CA ALA A 274 -9.73 -7.00 -0.61
C ALA A 274 -10.34 -8.40 -0.38
N PHE A 275 -10.07 -9.05 0.75
CA PHE A 275 -10.56 -10.40 1.07
C PHE A 275 -12.03 -10.45 1.52
N GLU A 276 -12.74 -9.33 1.43
CA GLU A 276 -14.20 -9.27 1.52
C GLU A 276 -14.88 -10.23 0.54
N SER A 277 -14.36 -10.31 -0.69
CA SER A 277 -14.88 -11.21 -1.72
C SER A 277 -13.78 -11.71 -2.65
N GLU A 278 -14.00 -12.87 -3.26
CA GLU A 278 -13.07 -13.41 -4.27
C GLU A 278 -12.88 -12.44 -5.44
N THR A 279 -13.95 -11.77 -5.87
CA THR A 279 -13.90 -10.78 -6.95
C THR A 279 -12.94 -9.65 -6.64
N ASN A 280 -13.01 -9.08 -5.43
CA ASN A 280 -12.13 -7.99 -5.00
C ASN A 280 -10.67 -8.46 -4.89
N ALA A 281 -10.43 -9.65 -4.30
CA ALA A 281 -9.09 -10.22 -4.19
C ALA A 281 -8.45 -10.49 -5.58
N ARG A 282 -9.22 -11.06 -6.52
CA ARG A 282 -8.76 -11.28 -7.91
C ARG A 282 -8.53 -9.96 -8.66
N ASN A 283 -9.38 -8.97 -8.46
CA ASN A 283 -9.21 -7.64 -9.07
C ASN A 283 -7.96 -6.93 -8.54
N MET A 284 -7.74 -6.98 -7.22
CA MET A 284 -6.51 -6.49 -6.58
C MET A 284 -5.27 -7.16 -7.19
N LEU A 285 -5.25 -8.50 -7.28
CA LEU A 285 -4.13 -9.22 -7.89
C LEU A 285 -3.94 -8.89 -9.36
N ARG A 286 -5.01 -8.68 -10.13
CA ARG A 286 -4.93 -8.20 -11.51
C ARG A 286 -4.25 -6.83 -11.59
N ASN A 287 -4.61 -5.90 -10.69
CA ASN A 287 -4.00 -4.58 -10.62
C ASN A 287 -2.51 -4.66 -10.28
N VAL A 288 -2.15 -5.46 -9.27
CA VAL A 288 -0.75 -5.68 -8.87
C VAL A 288 0.05 -6.29 -10.01
N ALA A 289 -0.41 -7.43 -10.53
CA ALA A 289 0.31 -8.20 -11.54
C ALA A 289 0.34 -7.53 -12.91
N GLY A 290 -0.68 -6.74 -13.25
CA GLY A 290 -0.70 -5.94 -14.49
C GLY A 290 0.22 -4.72 -14.43
N ALA A 291 0.37 -4.11 -13.25
CA ALA A 291 1.28 -2.99 -13.06
C ALA A 291 2.75 -3.41 -12.98
N LEU A 292 3.05 -4.63 -12.55
CA LEU A 292 4.42 -5.15 -12.46
C LEU A 292 4.97 -5.54 -13.83
N LYS A 293 6.22 -5.13 -14.10
CA LYS A 293 7.00 -5.76 -15.17
C LYS A 293 7.52 -7.12 -14.72
N LYS A 294 7.91 -7.97 -15.68
CA LYS A 294 8.67 -9.19 -15.40
C LYS A 294 9.90 -8.90 -14.56
N GLY A 295 10.10 -9.66 -13.49
CA GLY A 295 11.15 -9.48 -12.49
C GLY A 295 10.85 -8.44 -11.41
N GLY A 296 9.67 -7.80 -11.47
CA GLY A 296 9.21 -6.88 -10.44
C GLY A 296 8.83 -7.59 -9.14
N ARG A 297 8.84 -6.85 -8.03
CA ARG A 297 8.47 -7.38 -6.70
C ARG A 297 7.12 -6.85 -6.23
N PHE A 298 6.28 -7.73 -5.69
CA PHE A 298 5.12 -7.37 -4.91
C PHE A 298 5.41 -7.57 -3.43
N ILE A 299 5.48 -6.49 -2.66
CA ILE A 299 5.81 -6.52 -1.23
C ILE A 299 4.65 -6.03 -0.37
N GLY A 300 4.52 -6.56 0.83
CA GLY A 300 3.47 -6.10 1.74
C GLY A 300 3.59 -6.60 3.17
N CYS A 301 2.68 -6.12 3.99
CA CYS A 301 2.48 -6.53 5.37
C CYS A 301 0.99 -6.79 5.60
N ILE A 302 0.66 -7.91 6.24
CA ILE A 302 -0.73 -8.28 6.56
C ILE A 302 -0.86 -8.92 7.94
N PRO A 303 -2.07 -8.89 8.52
CA PRO A 303 -2.49 -9.80 9.57
C PRO A 303 -2.19 -11.26 9.20
N ASN A 304 -1.71 -12.03 10.18
CA ASN A 304 -1.36 -13.43 10.00
C ASN A 304 -2.58 -14.34 10.24
N SER A 305 -3.04 -15.05 9.20
CA SER A 305 -4.17 -15.97 9.31
C SER A 305 -3.93 -17.14 10.27
N ASP A 306 -2.68 -17.57 10.44
CA ASP A 306 -2.36 -18.70 11.30
C ASP A 306 -2.51 -18.29 12.77
N VAL A 307 -2.05 -17.08 13.12
CA VAL A 307 -2.26 -16.48 14.44
C VAL A 307 -3.75 -16.29 14.72
N LEU A 308 -4.50 -15.74 13.75
CA LEU A 308 -5.96 -15.61 13.84
C LEU A 308 -6.62 -16.98 14.09
N GLY A 309 -6.24 -18.01 13.34
CA GLY A 309 -6.78 -19.35 13.44
C GLY A 309 -6.46 -20.02 14.78
N GLU A 310 -5.24 -19.83 15.29
CA GLU A 310 -4.85 -20.34 16.61
C GLU A 310 -5.66 -19.72 17.75
N HIS A 311 -5.90 -18.41 17.71
CA HIS A 311 -6.73 -17.74 18.71
C HIS A 311 -8.19 -18.19 18.61
N VAL A 312 -8.74 -18.31 17.39
CA VAL A 312 -10.08 -18.84 17.15
C VAL A 312 -10.23 -20.26 17.71
N ARG A 313 -9.27 -21.15 17.43
CA ARG A 313 -9.29 -22.53 17.92
C ARG A 313 -9.27 -22.58 19.44
N LYS A 314 -8.36 -21.84 20.09
CA LYS A 314 -8.29 -21.76 21.56
C LYS A 314 -9.59 -21.24 22.17
N TRP A 315 -10.15 -20.18 21.60
CA TRP A 315 -11.42 -19.61 22.04
C TRP A 315 -12.56 -20.63 21.93
N ASN A 316 -12.67 -21.33 20.80
CA ASN A 316 -13.70 -22.35 20.59
C ASN A 316 -13.55 -23.54 21.56
N GLU A 317 -12.33 -24.00 21.82
CA GLU A 317 -12.03 -25.06 22.80
C GLU A 317 -12.45 -24.66 24.22
N GLU A 318 -12.11 -23.44 24.66
CA GLU A 318 -12.49 -22.90 25.96
C GLU A 318 -14.01 -22.72 26.10
N HIS A 319 -14.67 -22.20 25.05
CA HIS A 319 -16.12 -22.02 25.04
C HIS A 319 -16.87 -23.35 25.05
N ALA A 320 -16.38 -24.35 24.30
CA ALA A 320 -16.94 -25.70 24.32
C ALA A 320 -16.77 -26.36 25.70
N ALA A 321 -15.61 -26.19 26.35
CA ALA A 321 -15.37 -26.72 27.70
C ALA A 321 -16.29 -26.05 28.74
N LYS A 322 -16.45 -24.72 28.68
CA LYS A 322 -17.38 -23.97 29.55
C LYS A 322 -18.82 -24.41 29.35
N LYS A 323 -19.24 -24.63 28.10
CA LYS A 323 -20.59 -25.12 27.77
C LYS A 323 -20.84 -26.52 28.31
N LYS A 324 -19.90 -27.45 28.12
CA LYS A 324 -19.98 -28.82 28.70
C LYS A 324 -20.06 -28.79 30.22
N ALA A 325 -19.23 -27.99 30.89
CA ALA A 325 -19.27 -27.85 32.34
C ALA A 325 -20.62 -27.27 32.84
N ALA A 326 -21.22 -26.34 32.09
CA ALA A 326 -22.54 -25.78 32.42
C ALA A 326 -23.69 -26.78 32.19
N GLU A 327 -23.60 -27.63 31.16
CA GLU A 327 -24.55 -28.71 30.89
C GLU A 327 -24.46 -29.81 31.97
N GLU A 328 -23.26 -30.24 32.34
CA GLU A 328 -23.02 -31.20 33.42
C GLU A 328 -23.46 -30.67 34.80
N ALA A 329 -23.32 -29.37 35.06
CA ALA A 329 -23.82 -28.73 36.28
C ALA A 329 -25.35 -28.67 36.34
N LYS A 330 -26.03 -28.53 35.19
CA LYS A 330 -27.50 -28.57 35.10
C LYS A 330 -28.06 -29.99 35.23
N GLU A 331 -27.32 -31.00 34.79
CA GLU A 331 -27.74 -32.40 34.87
C GLU A 331 -27.54 -33.00 36.28
N ASN A 332 -26.55 -32.49 37.03
CA ASN A 332 -26.24 -32.93 38.40
C ASN A 332 -26.93 -32.10 39.51
N GLY A 333 -27.71 -31.07 39.16
CA GLY A 333 -28.40 -30.17 40.09
C GLY A 333 -29.92 -30.40 40.15
N SER A 334 -30.37 -31.06 41.22
CA SER A 334 -31.78 -31.08 41.65
C SER A 334 -32.33 -29.66 41.82
N GLY A 335 -33.59 -29.43 41.42
CA GLY A 335 -34.27 -28.14 41.52
C GLY A 335 -34.06 -27.44 42.87
N ALA A 336 -33.35 -26.33 42.83
CA ALA A 336 -33.38 -25.28 43.84
C ALA A 336 -33.37 -23.96 43.09
N ASP A 337 -34.47 -23.22 43.22
CA ASP A 337 -34.61 -21.86 42.68
C ASP A 337 -33.44 -20.98 43.17
N PRO A 338 -32.83 -20.15 42.33
CA PRO A 338 -31.86 -19.18 42.80
C PRO A 338 -32.58 -17.95 43.37
N GLU A 339 -32.31 -17.64 44.64
CA GLU A 339 -32.58 -16.31 45.21
C GLU A 339 -31.77 -15.23 44.45
N PRO A 340 -32.30 -14.00 44.29
CA PRO A 340 -31.69 -12.97 43.47
C PRO A 340 -30.50 -12.32 44.19
N ALA A 341 -29.32 -12.37 43.56
CA ALA A 341 -28.14 -11.66 44.02
C ALA A 341 -27.98 -10.31 43.28
N GLU A 342 -28.17 -9.25 44.06
CA GLU A 342 -27.64 -7.88 44.00
C GLU A 342 -27.26 -7.26 42.63
N GLU A 343 -28.03 -6.21 42.32
CA GLU A 343 -27.84 -5.20 41.30
C GLU A 343 -26.39 -4.67 41.22
N LYS A 344 -25.75 -4.85 40.06
CA LYS A 344 -24.64 -4.00 39.62
C LYS A 344 -25.17 -3.01 38.59
N GLU A 345 -24.86 -1.75 38.87
CA GLU A 345 -25.27 -0.54 38.18
C GLU A 345 -25.30 -0.66 36.65
N GLU A 346 -26.47 -0.28 36.12
CA GLU A 346 -26.79 -0.09 34.71
C GLU A 346 -25.91 1.03 34.12
N GLY A 347 -24.98 0.65 33.23
CA GLY A 347 -24.53 1.53 32.16
C GLY A 347 -25.38 1.20 30.93
N GLU A 348 -26.09 2.20 30.40
CA GLU A 348 -27.00 2.13 29.25
C GLU A 348 -26.55 1.09 28.20
N ALA A 349 -27.23 -0.05 28.21
CA ALA A 349 -27.13 -1.07 27.18
C ALA A 349 -28.32 -0.85 26.24
N ASP A 350 -28.04 -0.65 24.95
CA ASP A 350 -29.03 -0.77 23.90
C ASP A 350 -29.79 -2.09 24.05
N ASP A 351 -31.12 -2.03 23.91
CA ASP A 351 -32.09 -3.13 23.94
C ASP A 351 -31.92 -4.13 22.76
N ASP A 352 -30.72 -4.69 22.60
CA ASP A 352 -30.46 -5.80 21.69
C ASP A 352 -30.26 -7.09 22.51
N GLU A 353 -31.18 -8.03 22.30
CA GLU A 353 -31.10 -9.43 22.71
C GLU A 353 -29.64 -9.93 22.53
N PRO A 354 -29.00 -10.55 23.55
CA PRO A 354 -27.60 -10.95 23.44
C PRO A 354 -27.44 -11.88 22.22
N PRO A 355 -26.52 -11.58 21.29
CA PRO A 355 -26.42 -12.32 20.05
C PRO A 355 -26.22 -13.80 20.35
N ALA A 356 -27.05 -14.64 19.70
CA ALA A 356 -27.17 -16.07 19.98
C ALA A 356 -25.88 -16.90 19.82
N ASP A 357 -24.79 -16.30 19.33
CA ASP A 357 -23.46 -16.90 19.24
C ASP A 357 -22.39 -15.77 19.25
N PRO A 358 -21.83 -15.36 20.41
CA PRO A 358 -20.78 -14.36 20.44
C PRO A 358 -19.57 -14.93 19.69
N GLY A 359 -19.10 -14.27 18.62
CA GLY A 359 -17.93 -14.72 17.88
C GLY A 359 -16.64 -14.64 18.70
N ALA A 360 -15.57 -15.26 18.18
CA ALA A 360 -14.28 -15.28 18.86
C ALA A 360 -13.74 -13.86 19.13
N GLU A 361 -13.26 -13.64 20.34
CA GLU A 361 -12.74 -12.34 20.77
C GLU A 361 -11.51 -12.51 21.66
N TRP A 362 -10.49 -11.70 21.42
CA TRP A 362 -9.28 -11.64 22.24
C TRP A 362 -8.56 -10.29 22.07
N GLY A 363 -7.58 -10.05 22.94
CA GLY A 363 -6.75 -8.85 22.89
C GLY A 363 -6.10 -8.58 24.24
N ASN A 364 -5.52 -7.38 24.35
CA ASN A 364 -4.93 -6.85 25.58
C ASN A 364 -5.36 -5.38 25.74
N SER A 365 -4.65 -4.62 26.58
CA SER A 365 -5.03 -3.23 26.85
C SER A 365 -4.86 -2.27 25.66
N ILE A 366 -4.10 -2.66 24.62
CA ILE A 366 -3.80 -1.81 23.46
C ILE A 366 -4.48 -2.26 22.17
N TYR A 367 -4.79 -3.55 22.00
CA TYR A 367 -5.44 -4.06 20.79
C TYR A 367 -6.53 -5.08 21.11
N ARG A 368 -7.50 -5.21 20.21
CA ARG A 368 -8.56 -6.20 20.30
C ARG A 368 -8.97 -6.68 18.91
N VAL A 369 -9.22 -7.97 18.79
CA VAL A 369 -9.79 -8.64 17.62
C VAL A 369 -11.13 -9.23 18.03
N ARG A 370 -12.18 -8.95 17.25
CA ARG A 370 -13.52 -9.48 17.52
C ARG A 370 -14.17 -9.97 16.23
N PHE A 371 -14.60 -11.22 16.21
CA PHE A 371 -15.42 -11.77 15.15
C PHE A 371 -16.91 -11.49 15.47
N PRO A 372 -17.69 -10.95 14.51
CA PRO A 372 -19.09 -10.63 14.74
C PRO A 372 -20.02 -11.85 14.74
N GLY A 373 -19.51 -13.04 14.40
CA GLY A 373 -20.33 -14.26 14.35
C GLY A 373 -19.48 -15.53 14.47
N LYS A 374 -20.13 -16.67 14.23
CA LYS A 374 -19.52 -18.00 14.40
C LYS A 374 -18.23 -18.14 13.59
N THR A 375 -17.20 -18.67 14.23
CA THR A 375 -15.89 -18.93 13.64
C THR A 375 -15.66 -20.43 13.42
N PRO A 376 -14.71 -20.84 12.56
CA PRO A 376 -14.39 -22.26 12.35
C PRO A 376 -13.86 -22.91 13.63
N GLU A 377 -14.39 -24.08 13.99
CA GLU A 377 -14.01 -24.80 15.23
C GLU A 377 -12.51 -25.17 15.25
N ASP A 378 -11.96 -25.51 14.09
CA ASP A 378 -10.56 -25.90 13.91
C ASP A 378 -9.61 -24.72 13.64
N GLY A 379 -10.14 -23.49 13.55
CA GLY A 379 -9.37 -22.30 13.16
C GLY A 379 -9.02 -22.22 11.67
N VAL A 380 -9.56 -23.11 10.83
CA VAL A 380 -9.29 -23.14 9.39
C VAL A 380 -10.39 -22.40 8.64
N PHE A 381 -10.05 -21.23 8.12
CA PHE A 381 -10.98 -20.33 7.43
C PHE A 381 -11.38 -20.83 6.04
N ARG A 382 -12.52 -21.53 5.96
CA ARG A 382 -13.14 -22.03 4.71
C ARG A 382 -14.61 -21.63 4.63
N PRO A 383 -15.07 -20.94 3.56
CA PRO A 383 -14.34 -20.57 2.33
C PRO A 383 -13.22 -19.54 2.56
N ALA A 384 -12.35 -19.29 1.58
CA ALA A 384 -11.16 -18.45 1.78
C ALA A 384 -11.42 -16.93 1.87
N PHE A 385 -12.66 -16.49 1.68
CA PHE A 385 -13.04 -15.07 1.59
C PHE A 385 -14.22 -14.76 2.51
N GLY A 386 -14.37 -13.50 2.92
CA GLY A 386 -15.53 -13.01 3.65
C GLY A 386 -15.48 -13.19 5.18
N TRP A 387 -14.38 -13.71 5.73
CA TRP A 387 -14.19 -13.81 7.18
C TRP A 387 -13.87 -12.45 7.79
N LYS A 388 -14.94 -11.70 8.09
CA LYS A 388 -14.87 -10.38 8.70
C LYS A 388 -14.49 -10.47 10.19
N TYR A 389 -13.57 -9.62 10.63
CA TYR A 389 -13.31 -9.32 12.03
C TYR A 389 -13.15 -7.81 12.22
N ASN A 390 -13.48 -7.32 13.40
CA ASN A 390 -13.23 -5.93 13.76
C ASN A 390 -11.89 -5.86 14.49
N PHE A 391 -11.01 -4.98 14.01
CA PHE A 391 -9.72 -4.70 14.62
C PHE A 391 -9.76 -3.37 15.36
N PHE A 392 -9.34 -3.39 16.62
CA PHE A 392 -9.13 -2.21 17.43
C PHE A 392 -7.65 -2.12 17.80
N LEU A 393 -7.08 -0.92 17.69
CA LEU A 393 -5.74 -0.59 18.14
C LEU A 393 -5.75 0.83 18.68
N ASP A 394 -5.42 0.98 19.97
CA ASP A 394 -5.48 2.26 20.67
C ASP A 394 -4.74 3.35 19.87
N GLU A 395 -5.39 4.51 19.71
CA GLU A 395 -4.88 5.69 19.01
C GLU A 395 -4.63 5.54 17.49
N ALA A 396 -4.86 4.37 16.89
CA ALA A 396 -4.56 4.12 15.48
C ALA A 396 -5.78 3.66 14.66
N VAL A 397 -6.56 2.74 15.21
CA VAL A 397 -7.67 2.08 14.52
C VAL A 397 -8.81 1.86 15.52
N GLU A 398 -9.99 2.38 15.22
CA GLU A 398 -11.19 2.26 16.07
C GLU A 398 -12.19 1.32 15.37
N GLU A 399 -12.18 0.05 15.77
CA GLU A 399 -13.09 -1.01 15.30
C GLU A 399 -13.30 -1.06 13.78
N VAL A 400 -12.20 -1.07 13.03
CA VAL A 400 -12.25 -1.13 11.57
C VAL A 400 -12.51 -2.57 11.12
N PRO A 401 -13.44 -2.80 10.19
CA PRO A 401 -13.67 -4.12 9.65
C PRO A 401 -12.54 -4.53 8.70
N GLU A 402 -11.89 -5.64 9.03
CA GLU A 402 -10.86 -6.30 8.25
C GLU A 402 -11.32 -7.72 7.87
N TYR A 403 -10.60 -8.37 6.95
CA TYR A 403 -10.90 -9.73 6.52
C TYR A 403 -9.69 -10.63 6.67
N VAL A 404 -9.92 -11.85 7.14
CA VAL A 404 -8.87 -12.86 7.22
C VAL A 404 -8.35 -13.15 5.81
N VAL A 405 -7.03 -13.28 5.69
CA VAL A 405 -6.33 -13.64 4.46
C VAL A 405 -5.72 -15.03 4.65
N PRO A 406 -6.43 -16.13 4.35
CA PRO A 406 -5.86 -17.47 4.49
C PRO A 406 -4.64 -17.62 3.59
N TRP A 407 -3.46 -17.71 4.18
CA TRP A 407 -2.20 -17.51 3.46
C TRP A 407 -2.03 -18.44 2.26
N GLU A 408 -2.28 -19.74 2.43
CA GLU A 408 -2.14 -20.71 1.34
C GLU A 408 -3.15 -20.49 0.21
N ALA A 409 -4.35 -20.01 0.53
CA ALA A 409 -5.33 -19.64 -0.50
C ALA A 409 -4.89 -18.39 -1.26
N PHE A 410 -4.32 -17.40 -0.55
CA PHE A 410 -3.75 -16.21 -1.18
C PHE A 410 -2.54 -16.56 -2.06
N ARG A 411 -1.62 -17.40 -1.59
CA ARG A 411 -0.46 -17.88 -2.37
C ARG A 411 -0.90 -18.55 -3.66
N ALA A 412 -1.83 -19.51 -3.57
CA ALA A 412 -2.38 -20.20 -4.74
C ALA A 412 -3.08 -19.22 -5.69
N LEU A 413 -3.82 -18.24 -5.16
CA LEU A 413 -4.46 -17.21 -5.97
C LEU A 413 -3.42 -16.32 -6.68
N ALA A 414 -2.29 -16.01 -6.05
CA ALA A 414 -1.22 -15.20 -6.62
C ALA A 414 -0.51 -15.91 -7.79
N GLU A 415 -0.39 -17.24 -7.73
CA GLU A 415 0.19 -18.06 -8.80
C GLU A 415 -0.60 -17.94 -10.12
N ASP A 416 -1.93 -17.83 -10.06
CA ASP A 416 -2.79 -17.56 -11.23
C ASP A 416 -2.40 -16.26 -11.97
N PHE A 417 -1.71 -15.34 -11.28
CA PHE A 417 -1.27 -14.04 -11.81
C PHE A 417 0.26 -13.97 -12.02
N ASN A 418 0.94 -15.11 -12.11
CA ASN A 418 2.39 -15.22 -12.30
C ASN A 418 3.20 -14.53 -11.18
N LEU A 419 2.70 -14.60 -9.95
CA LEU A 419 3.41 -14.13 -8.78
C LEU A 419 3.89 -15.33 -7.97
N GLU A 420 5.21 -15.50 -7.88
CA GLU A 420 5.83 -16.58 -7.12
C GLU A 420 6.33 -16.07 -5.78
N LEU A 421 6.04 -16.81 -4.71
CA LEU A 421 6.45 -16.44 -3.37
C LEU A 421 7.98 -16.50 -3.21
N GLN A 422 8.59 -15.40 -2.77
CA GLN A 422 10.02 -15.32 -2.45
C GLN A 422 10.28 -15.22 -0.95
N PHE A 423 9.41 -14.53 -0.22
CA PHE A 423 9.57 -14.28 1.20
C PHE A 423 8.21 -14.23 1.90
N HIS A 424 8.13 -14.86 3.07
CA HIS A 424 6.98 -14.84 3.96
C HIS A 424 7.48 -15.14 5.37
N ARG A 425 7.37 -14.17 6.30
CA ARG A 425 7.76 -14.36 7.70
C ARG A 425 6.92 -13.49 8.66
N PRO A 426 6.57 -14.01 9.85
CA PRO A 426 6.06 -13.21 10.96
C PRO A 426 7.00 -12.06 11.33
N PHE A 427 6.47 -10.94 11.83
CA PHE A 427 7.27 -9.76 12.16
C PHE A 427 8.39 -10.03 13.16
N LEU A 428 8.17 -10.88 14.17
CA LEU A 428 9.20 -11.22 15.14
C LEU A 428 10.34 -12.03 14.51
N ASP A 429 10.06 -12.87 13.52
CA ASP A 429 11.09 -13.61 12.78
C ASP A 429 11.89 -12.68 11.86
N ILE A 430 11.24 -11.65 11.30
CA ILE A 430 11.93 -10.58 10.56
C ILE A 430 12.86 -9.81 11.51
N TRP A 431 12.38 -9.48 12.71
CA TRP A 431 13.19 -8.84 13.73
C TRP A 431 14.44 -9.68 14.06
N GLU A 432 14.27 -10.95 14.40
CA GLU A 432 15.39 -11.81 14.77
C GLU A 432 16.39 -11.98 13.61
N ALA A 433 15.92 -12.03 12.36
CA ALA A 433 16.78 -12.13 11.19
C ALA A 433 17.57 -10.85 10.88
N GLU A 434 16.95 -9.67 11.04
CA GLU A 434 17.49 -8.41 10.52
C GLU A 434 18.08 -7.50 11.60
N LYS A 435 17.85 -7.76 12.89
CA LYS A 435 18.31 -6.88 13.98
C LYS A 435 19.82 -6.66 14.01
N ASP A 436 20.61 -7.64 13.56
CA ASP A 436 22.08 -7.55 13.57
C ASP A 436 22.69 -7.33 12.18
N ASP A 437 21.86 -7.00 11.19
CA ASP A 437 22.33 -6.60 9.86
C ASP A 437 23.14 -5.29 9.94
N ARG A 438 24.15 -5.17 9.07
CA ARG A 438 25.11 -4.06 9.07
C ARG A 438 24.45 -2.69 8.82
N GLU A 439 23.35 -2.65 8.08
CA GLU A 439 22.62 -1.41 7.75
C GLU A 439 21.35 -1.26 8.59
N LEU A 440 20.57 -2.35 8.73
CA LEU A 440 19.28 -2.32 9.42
C LEU A 440 19.41 -2.36 10.95
N GLY A 441 20.44 -3.00 11.48
CA GLY A 441 20.73 -3.03 12.91
C GLY A 441 20.98 -1.62 13.48
N PRO A 442 21.92 -0.84 12.94
CA PRO A 442 22.09 0.56 13.35
C PRO A 442 20.85 1.44 13.11
N LEU A 443 20.01 1.11 12.12
CA LEU A 443 18.75 1.81 11.90
C LEU A 443 17.76 1.55 13.05
N SER A 444 17.68 0.32 13.55
CA SER A 444 16.81 -0.04 14.69
C SER A 444 17.13 0.79 15.94
N GLU A 445 18.41 1.02 16.21
CA GLU A 445 18.89 1.84 17.34
C GLU A 445 18.57 3.33 17.13
N ARG A 446 18.77 3.85 15.91
CA ARG A 446 18.43 5.25 15.58
C ARG A 446 16.94 5.53 15.67
N MET A 447 16.11 4.54 15.33
CA MET A 447 14.66 4.65 15.39
C MET A 447 14.12 4.49 16.82
N GLY A 448 14.90 3.89 17.73
CA GLY A 448 14.46 3.60 19.10
C GLY A 448 13.68 2.29 19.21
N VAL A 449 13.92 1.34 18.31
CA VAL A 449 13.33 -0.01 18.36
C VAL A 449 14.02 -0.85 19.43
N ARG A 450 15.34 -0.72 19.56
CA ARG A 450 16.17 -1.37 20.59
C ARG A 450 17.16 -0.40 21.22
N GLU A 451 17.71 -0.80 22.35
CA GLU A 451 18.82 -0.10 22.99
C GLU A 451 20.06 -0.03 22.09
N ARG A 452 20.89 0.99 22.33
CA ARG A 452 22.13 1.19 21.56
C ARG A 452 23.12 0.06 21.79
N GLY A 453 23.94 -0.24 20.78
CA GLY A 453 24.97 -1.26 20.87
C GLY A 453 24.44 -2.69 20.87
N GLY A 454 23.32 -2.94 20.17
CA GLY A 454 22.70 -4.26 20.10
C GLY A 454 21.96 -4.71 21.36
N GLY A 455 21.50 -3.77 22.19
CA GLY A 455 20.79 -4.09 23.43
C GLY A 455 19.33 -4.54 23.19
N SER A 456 18.54 -4.60 24.27
CA SER A 456 17.22 -5.23 24.24
C SER A 456 16.19 -4.45 23.42
N LEU A 457 15.15 -5.15 22.97
CA LEU A 457 13.99 -4.57 22.30
C LEU A 457 13.24 -3.62 23.25
N LEU A 458 12.84 -2.45 22.75
CA LEU A 458 12.21 -1.37 23.51
C LEU A 458 10.69 -1.29 23.25
N ILE A 459 10.04 -2.45 23.17
CA ILE A 459 8.57 -2.56 23.09
C ILE A 459 8.06 -3.30 24.33
N SER A 460 6.87 -2.96 24.81
CA SER A 460 6.23 -3.71 25.90
C SER A 460 5.79 -5.10 25.43
N GLU A 461 5.51 -6.01 26.36
CA GLU A 461 4.98 -7.34 26.00
C GLU A 461 3.62 -7.24 25.29
N GLU A 462 2.77 -6.28 25.69
CA GLU A 462 1.49 -6.02 25.01
C GLU A 462 1.69 -5.50 23.57
N GLU A 463 2.65 -4.60 23.36
CA GLU A 463 3.04 -4.12 22.03
C GLU A 463 3.64 -5.24 21.18
N LYS A 464 4.43 -6.13 21.79
CA LYS A 464 5.01 -7.30 21.14
C LYS A 464 3.96 -8.31 20.70
N GLU A 465 2.97 -8.57 21.54
CA GLU A 465 1.81 -9.39 21.21
C GLU A 465 1.06 -8.80 20.01
N ALA A 466 0.74 -7.50 20.05
CA ALA A 466 0.11 -6.80 18.93
C ALA A 466 0.95 -6.83 17.64
N ALA A 467 2.28 -6.74 17.76
CA ALA A 467 3.19 -6.83 16.61
C ALA A 467 3.26 -8.25 16.02
N SER A 468 3.19 -9.28 16.86
CA SER A 468 3.23 -10.70 16.46
C SER A 468 2.04 -11.12 15.60
N PHE A 469 0.96 -10.34 15.63
CA PHE A 469 -0.22 -10.50 14.80
C PHE A 469 0.06 -10.34 13.30
N TYR A 470 1.19 -9.72 12.92
CA TYR A 470 1.49 -9.37 11.53
C TYR A 470 2.64 -10.18 10.95
N LEU A 471 2.61 -10.32 9.63
CA LEU A 471 3.66 -10.90 8.81
C LEU A 471 4.03 -9.98 7.64
N GLY A 472 5.23 -10.15 7.12
CA GLY A 472 5.71 -9.51 5.89
C GLY A 472 5.93 -10.52 4.78
N PHE A 473 5.73 -10.10 3.53
CA PHE A 473 5.93 -10.96 2.37
C PHE A 473 6.55 -10.24 1.17
N CYS A 474 7.08 -11.03 0.23
CA CYS A 474 7.50 -10.61 -1.11
C CYS A 474 7.16 -11.71 -2.12
N PHE A 475 6.48 -11.33 -3.20
CA PHE A 475 6.33 -12.14 -4.40
C PHE A 475 7.14 -11.55 -5.55
N TYR A 476 7.54 -12.40 -6.49
CA TYR A 476 8.26 -12.04 -7.70
C TYR A 476 7.40 -12.31 -8.93
N LYS A 477 7.35 -11.36 -9.86
CA LYS A 477 6.62 -11.51 -11.12
C LYS A 477 7.44 -12.30 -12.13
N VAL A 478 7.00 -13.51 -12.49
CA VAL A 478 7.70 -14.39 -13.45
C VAL A 478 7.30 -14.17 -14.91
#